data_AF-A0A353HAV5-F1
#
_entry.id   AF-A0A353HAV5-F1
#
_cell.length_a   1.000
_cell.length_b   1.000
_cell.length_c   1.000
_cell.angle_alpha   90.00
_cell.angle_beta   90.00
_cell.angle_gamma   90.00
#
_symmetry.space_group_name_H-M   'P 1'
#
loop_
_entity.id
_entity.type
_entity.pdbx_description
1 polymer ?
#
loop_
_entity_poly.entity_id
_entity_poly.type
_entity_poly.pdbx_seq_one_letter_code
_entity_poly.pdbx_strand_id
1 'polypeptide(L)'
;MIIAHIESLILERGMEDALERAFAYVKADADGIMIHSRKKDPAEIFEFCDKFRSQNKTTPIVVVPTSFNSVTEQELASHGVNIVIYANQLTRSAFPEMQSTAMEILKNHRAKEADSHLMPFKEIITLIDEL
;
A
#
# COMPACT_ATOMS: atom_id res chain seq x y z
N MET A 1 -7.60 13.75 -11.02
CA MET A 1 -6.88 12.47 -11.08
C MET A 1 -7.81 11.37 -10.59
N ILE A 2 -8.11 10.42 -11.47
CA ILE A 2 -8.97 9.25 -11.24
C ILE A 2 -8.13 8.00 -11.53
N ILE A 3 -7.91 7.17 -10.52
CA ILE A 3 -7.20 5.91 -10.66
C ILE A 3 -8.22 4.77 -10.69
N ALA A 4 -8.23 4.00 -11.77
CA ALA A 4 -9.13 2.86 -11.92
C ALA A 4 -8.54 1.62 -11.25
N HIS A 5 -9.21 1.12 -10.21
CA HIS A 5 -8.79 -0.06 -9.46
C HIS A 5 -9.31 -1.35 -10.09
N ILE A 6 -8.40 -2.26 -10.43
CA ILE A 6 -8.68 -3.52 -11.12
C ILE A 6 -8.54 -4.68 -10.13
N GLU A 7 -9.67 -5.36 -9.88
CA GLU A 7 -9.79 -6.46 -8.93
C GLU A 7 -9.78 -7.84 -9.61
N SER A 8 -9.44 -7.92 -10.90
CA SER A 8 -9.49 -9.18 -11.66
C SER A 8 -8.62 -10.28 -11.10
N LEU A 9 -7.39 -9.96 -10.66
CA LEU A 9 -6.49 -10.95 -10.07
C LEU A 9 -6.93 -11.34 -8.65
N ILE A 10 -7.50 -10.40 -7.89
CA ILE A 10 -8.13 -10.69 -6.61
C ILE A 10 -9.30 -11.66 -6.80
N LEU A 11 -10.12 -11.47 -7.83
CA LEU A 11 -11.26 -12.33 -8.15
C LEU A 11 -10.90 -13.56 -8.99
N GLU A 12 -9.61 -13.85 -9.20
CA GLU A 12 -9.11 -15.01 -9.95
C GLU A 12 -9.67 -15.10 -11.39
N ARG A 13 -9.98 -13.95 -12.00
CA ARG A 13 -10.49 -13.84 -13.38
C ARG A 13 -9.41 -14.00 -14.45
N GLY A 14 -8.14 -13.96 -14.06
CA GLY A 14 -6.98 -14.16 -14.93
C GLY A 14 -6.38 -12.87 -15.49
N MET A 15 -5.22 -13.01 -16.14
CA MET A 15 -4.42 -11.90 -16.68
C MET A 15 -5.10 -11.18 -17.83
N GLU A 16 -5.80 -11.92 -18.69
CA GLU A 16 -6.49 -11.36 -19.85
C GLU A 16 -7.62 -10.41 -19.44
N ASP A 17 -8.46 -10.81 -18.48
CA ASP A 17 -9.53 -9.96 -17.91
C ASP A 17 -8.96 -8.70 -17.26
N ALA A 18 -7.83 -8.82 -16.54
CA ALA A 18 -7.16 -7.68 -15.92
C ALA A 18 -6.69 -6.66 -16.97
N LEU A 19 -6.03 -7.12 -18.04
CA LEU A 19 -5.54 -6.26 -19.12
C LEU A 19 -6.68 -5.65 -19.93
N GLU A 20 -7.70 -6.42 -20.27
CA GLU A 20 -8.89 -5.93 -20.98
C GLU A 20 -9.54 -4.77 -20.22
N ARG A 21 -9.74 -4.93 -18.90
CA ARG A 21 -10.25 -3.87 -18.03
C ARG A 21 -9.32 -2.68 -17.96
N ALA A 22 -8.01 -2.90 -17.81
CA ALA A 22 -7.03 -1.82 -17.78
C ALA A 22 -7.13 -0.93 -19.02
N PHE A 23 -7.15 -1.53 -20.21
CA PHE A 23 -7.26 -0.80 -21.46
C PHE A 23 -8.64 -0.14 -21.63
N ALA A 24 -9.72 -0.80 -21.22
CA ALA A 24 -11.06 -0.22 -21.23
C ALA A 24 -11.16 1.02 -20.32
N TYR A 25 -10.57 0.96 -19.13
CA TYR A 25 -10.58 2.06 -18.17
C TYR A 25 -9.72 3.23 -18.64
N VAL A 26 -8.55 2.97 -19.22
CA VAL A 26 -7.73 4.01 -19.85
C VAL A 26 -8.46 4.66 -21.03
N LYS A 27 -9.14 3.88 -21.86
CA LYS A 27 -9.95 4.40 -22.97
C LYS A 27 -11.14 5.25 -22.48
N ALA A 28 -11.59 5.01 -21.25
CA ALA A 28 -12.61 5.81 -20.57
C ALA A 28 -12.02 6.97 -19.74
N ASP A 29 -10.79 7.41 -20.07
CA ASP A 29 -10.08 8.55 -19.48
C ASP A 29 -9.66 8.38 -18.01
N ALA A 30 -9.41 7.15 -17.55
CA ALA A 30 -8.72 6.96 -16.27
C ALA A 30 -7.28 7.51 -16.34
N ASP A 31 -6.94 8.39 -15.39
CA ASP A 31 -5.60 9.00 -15.28
C ASP A 31 -4.51 7.99 -14.88
N GLY A 32 -4.90 6.85 -14.30
CA GLY A 32 -4.00 5.79 -13.87
C GLY A 32 -4.74 4.48 -13.66
N ILE A 33 -4.00 3.39 -13.62
CA ILE A 33 -4.54 2.06 -13.29
C ILE A 33 -3.90 1.56 -12.00
N MET A 34 -4.70 0.96 -11.13
CA MET A 34 -4.22 0.25 -9.96
C MET A 34 -4.50 -1.23 -10.13
N ILE A 35 -3.45 -2.04 -10.10
CA ILE A 35 -3.56 -3.49 -10.15
C ILE A 35 -3.26 -4.07 -8.77
N HIS A 36 -4.05 -5.03 -8.34
CA HIS A 36 -3.94 -5.61 -7.01
C HIS A 36 -3.98 -7.14 -7.07
N SER A 37 -3.18 -7.76 -6.19
CA SER A 37 -3.10 -9.20 -5.98
C SER A 37 -3.03 -9.49 -4.48
N ARG A 38 -3.63 -10.62 -4.09
CA ARG A 38 -3.54 -11.18 -2.73
C ARG A 38 -2.47 -12.27 -2.60
N LYS A 39 -1.77 -12.62 -3.68
CA LYS A 39 -0.69 -13.60 -3.65
C LYS A 39 0.56 -12.99 -2.99
N LYS A 40 1.36 -13.86 -2.38
CA LYS A 40 2.68 -13.49 -1.83
C LYS A 40 3.74 -13.37 -2.92
N ASP A 41 3.58 -14.14 -3.99
CA ASP A 41 4.45 -14.09 -5.15
C ASP A 41 4.07 -12.88 -6.03
N PRO A 42 5.01 -11.97 -6.33
CA PRO A 42 4.76 -10.79 -7.17
C PRO A 42 4.66 -11.11 -8.67
N ALA A 43 4.94 -12.34 -9.11
CA ALA A 43 5.07 -12.68 -10.53
C ALA A 43 3.88 -12.22 -11.39
N GLU A 44 2.65 -12.36 -10.91
CA GLU A 44 1.47 -11.91 -11.68
C GLU A 44 1.33 -10.38 -11.75
N ILE A 45 1.84 -9.65 -10.75
CA ILE A 45 1.89 -8.18 -10.83
C ILE A 45 2.94 -7.74 -11.85
N PHE A 46 4.13 -8.36 -11.84
CA PHE A 46 5.17 -8.09 -12.83
C PHE A 46 4.69 -8.41 -14.24
N GLU A 47 4.09 -9.59 -14.44
CA GLU A 47 3.53 -9.99 -15.72
C GLU A 47 2.48 -8.98 -16.23
N PHE A 48 1.57 -8.53 -15.36
CA PHE A 48 0.60 -7.50 -15.71
C PHE A 48 1.29 -6.21 -16.15
N CYS A 49 2.25 -5.72 -15.35
CA CYS A 49 2.93 -4.46 -15.61
C CYS A 49 3.70 -4.51 -16.94
N ASP A 50 4.46 -5.58 -17.19
CA ASP A 50 5.22 -5.76 -18.43
C ASP A 50 4.30 -5.83 -19.66
N LYS A 51 3.20 -6.61 -19.56
CA LYS A 51 2.22 -6.73 -20.65
C LYS A 51 1.49 -5.42 -20.90
N PHE A 52 1.04 -4.71 -19.86
CA PHE A 52 0.39 -3.42 -20.02
C PHE A 52 1.38 -2.40 -20.63
N ARG A 53 2.62 -2.36 -20.15
CA ARG A 53 3.68 -1.49 -20.66
C ARG A 53 4.06 -1.79 -22.09
N SER A 54 3.88 -3.02 -22.59
CA SER A 54 4.13 -3.31 -24.00
C SER A 54 3.24 -2.49 -24.94
N GLN A 55 2.03 -2.11 -24.52
CA GLN A 55 1.06 -1.36 -25.31
C GLN A 55 0.85 0.09 -24.84
N ASN A 56 0.98 0.35 -23.53
CA ASN A 56 0.80 1.67 -22.94
C ASN A 56 2.01 2.08 -22.08
N LYS A 57 2.76 3.05 -22.58
CA LYS A 57 4.01 3.54 -21.96
C LYS A 57 3.81 4.66 -20.95
N THR A 58 2.65 5.30 -20.91
CA THR A 58 2.49 6.61 -20.27
C THR A 58 1.53 6.60 -19.09
N THR A 59 0.45 5.80 -19.12
CA THR A 59 -0.52 5.75 -18.02
C THR A 59 0.16 5.24 -16.75
N PRO A 60 0.14 6.00 -15.64
CA PRO A 60 0.64 5.57 -14.34
C PRO A 60 0.07 4.21 -13.89
N ILE A 61 0.95 3.32 -13.45
CA ILE A 61 0.58 2.08 -12.76
C ILE A 61 0.79 2.29 -11.26
N VAL A 62 -0.24 1.93 -10.49
CA VAL A 62 -0.26 1.94 -9.03
C VAL A 62 -0.32 0.51 -8.51
N VAL A 63 0.45 0.21 -7.47
CA VAL A 63 0.44 -1.10 -6.81
C VAL A 63 0.41 -0.96 -5.29
N VAL A 64 -0.13 -1.98 -4.62
CA VAL A 64 -0.17 -2.09 -3.15
C VAL A 64 0.53 -3.39 -2.72
N PRO A 65 1.82 -3.38 -2.39
CA PRO A 65 2.59 -4.58 -2.07
C PRO A 65 2.38 -5.07 -0.64
N THR A 66 1.13 -5.13 -0.15
CA THR A 66 0.86 -5.60 1.21
C THR A 66 1.13 -7.10 1.36
N SER A 67 0.68 -7.90 0.38
CA SER A 67 0.85 -9.37 0.38
C SER A 67 2.21 -9.83 -0.17
N PHE A 68 2.72 -9.15 -1.21
CA PHE A 68 4.01 -9.43 -1.85
C PHE A 68 5.10 -8.43 -1.37
N ASN A 69 5.20 -8.28 -0.06
CA ASN A 69 6.03 -7.27 0.61
C ASN A 69 7.54 -7.52 0.59
N SER A 70 8.02 -8.59 -0.07
CA SER A 70 9.45 -8.86 -0.25
C SER A 70 10.08 -8.05 -1.39
N VAL A 71 9.25 -7.44 -2.23
CA VAL A 71 9.69 -6.70 -3.43
C VAL A 71 10.04 -5.26 -3.07
N THR A 72 11.18 -4.79 -3.58
CA THR A 72 11.61 -3.40 -3.44
C THR A 72 10.90 -2.47 -4.42
N GLU A 73 10.84 -1.18 -4.08
CA GLU A 73 10.34 -0.14 -4.99
C GLU A 73 11.15 -0.09 -6.30
N GLN A 74 12.46 -0.37 -6.23
CA GLN A 74 13.33 -0.40 -7.40
C GLN A 74 12.96 -1.54 -8.37
N GLU A 75 12.65 -2.72 -7.84
CA GLU A 75 12.15 -3.85 -8.65
C GLU A 75 10.80 -3.50 -9.28
N LEU A 76 9.85 -2.96 -8.51
CA LEU A 76 8.55 -2.52 -9.04
C LEU A 76 8.71 -1.46 -10.15
N ALA A 77 9.57 -0.47 -9.93
CA ALA A 77 9.88 0.56 -10.91
C ALA A 77 10.49 -0.03 -12.20
N SER A 78 11.31 -1.07 -12.08
CA SER A 78 11.91 -1.74 -13.25
C SER A 78 10.87 -2.41 -14.16
N HIS A 79 9.71 -2.80 -13.60
CA HIS A 79 8.53 -3.29 -14.34
C HIS A 79 7.57 -2.17 -14.77
N GLY A 80 7.93 -0.90 -14.56
CA GLY A 80 7.16 0.25 -15.03
C GLY A 80 6.04 0.72 -14.08
N VAL A 81 6.07 0.29 -12.81
CA VAL A 81 5.23 0.86 -11.74
C VAL A 81 5.66 2.30 -11.45
N ASN A 82 4.69 3.18 -11.19
CA ASN A 82 4.93 4.60 -10.91
C ASN A 82 4.63 4.98 -9.47
N ILE A 83 3.64 4.34 -8.84
CA ILE A 83 3.19 4.66 -7.48
C ILE A 83 3.09 3.37 -6.68
N VAL A 84 3.72 3.38 -5.51
CA VAL A 84 3.66 2.28 -4.53
C VAL A 84 2.90 2.78 -3.30
N ILE A 85 1.87 2.04 -2.88
CA ILE A 85 1.06 2.38 -1.71
C ILE A 85 1.32 1.36 -0.59
N TYR A 86 1.91 1.83 0.51
CA TYR A 86 1.97 1.10 1.77
C TYR A 86 0.67 1.33 2.56
N ALA A 87 -0.33 0.49 2.29
CA ALA A 87 -1.72 0.76 2.66
C ALA A 87 -2.03 0.71 4.17
N ASN A 88 -1.36 -0.13 4.95
CA ASN A 88 -1.77 -0.39 6.34
C ASN A 88 -0.64 -0.67 7.33
N GLN A 89 0.62 -0.48 6.92
CA GLN A 89 1.79 -0.80 7.71
C GLN A 89 1.87 0.08 8.97
N LEU A 90 1.59 1.38 8.85
CA LEU A 90 1.62 2.32 9.99
C LEU A 90 0.53 2.02 11.04
N THR A 91 -0.69 1.73 10.61
CA THR A 91 -1.76 1.37 11.55
C THR A 91 -1.47 0.03 12.23
N ARG A 92 -0.93 -0.94 11.48
CA ARG A 92 -0.56 -2.26 12.01
C ARG A 92 0.66 -2.20 12.93
N SER A 93 1.56 -1.22 12.78
CA SER A 93 2.67 -1.01 13.72
C SER A 93 2.22 -0.25 14.97
N ALA A 94 1.30 0.71 14.83
CA ALA A 94 0.78 1.46 15.97
C ALA A 94 -0.05 0.60 16.93
N PHE A 95 -0.84 -0.35 16.40
CA PHE A 95 -1.80 -1.11 17.22
C PHE A 95 -1.16 -1.97 18.32
N PRO A 96 -0.09 -2.76 18.06
CA PRO A 96 0.63 -3.47 19.11
C PRO A 96 1.20 -2.57 20.20
N GLU A 97 1.76 -1.41 19.82
CA GLU A 97 2.33 -0.45 20.79
C GLU A 97 1.25 0.20 21.66
N MET A 98 0.12 0.58 21.05
CA MET A 98 -1.04 1.05 21.80
C MET A 98 -1.57 -0.01 22.77
N GLN A 99 -1.63 -1.27 22.34
CA GLN A 99 -2.03 -2.40 23.18
C GLN A 99 -1.05 -2.62 24.34
N SER A 100 0.26 -2.59 24.07
CA SER A 100 1.32 -2.72 25.06
C SER A 100 1.21 -1.64 26.15
N THR A 101 1.11 -0.39 25.72
CA THR A 101 0.90 0.78 26.59
C THR A 101 -0.33 0.59 27.49
N ALA A 102 -1.47 0.19 26.92
CA ALA A 102 -2.70 -0.04 27.68
C ALA A 102 -2.55 -1.17 28.71
N MET A 103 -1.85 -2.26 28.36
CA MET A 103 -1.59 -3.37 29.28
C MET A 103 -0.69 -2.95 30.45
N GLU A 104 0.33 -2.14 30.21
CA GLU A 104 1.21 -1.63 31.27
C GLU A 104 0.47 -0.71 32.24
N ILE A 105 -0.37 0.20 31.71
CA ILE A 105 -1.22 1.06 32.53
C ILE A 105 -2.16 0.22 33.39
N LEU A 106 -2.82 -0.78 32.79
CA LEU A 106 -3.77 -1.65 33.49
C LEU A 106 -3.09 -2.46 34.60
N LYS A 107 -1.90 -3.03 34.33
CA LYS A 107 -1.15 -3.86 35.27
C LYS A 107 -0.60 -3.07 36.46
N ASN A 108 -0.15 -1.83 36.23
CA ASN A 108 0.55 -1.04 37.25
C ASN A 108 -0.34 0.02 37.90
N HIS A 109 -1.56 0.21 37.42
CA HIS A 109 -2.49 1.27 37.84
C HIS A 109 -1.89 2.70 37.74
N ARG A 110 -0.92 2.89 36.84
CA ARG A 110 -0.25 4.16 36.51
C ARG A 110 0.53 4.00 35.20
N ALA A 111 1.00 5.11 34.62
CA ALA A 111 1.70 5.12 33.32
C ALA A 111 3.24 5.18 33.40
N LYS A 112 3.86 5.07 34.58
CA LYS A 112 5.32 5.28 34.74
C LYS A 112 6.15 4.31 33.89
N GLU A 113 5.74 3.06 33.82
CA GLU A 113 6.43 2.01 33.10
C GLU A 113 6.35 2.22 31.58
N ALA A 114 5.19 2.70 31.11
CA ALA A 114 4.96 3.02 29.70
C ALA A 114 5.76 4.22 29.21
N ASP A 115 6.01 5.21 30.07
CA ASP A 115 6.72 6.46 29.72
C ASP A 115 8.10 6.22 29.07
N SER A 116 8.73 5.05 29.29
CA SER A 116 10.04 4.70 28.75
C SER A 116 10.10 4.53 27.22
N HIS A 117 8.98 4.23 26.57
CA HIS A 117 8.89 3.98 25.13
C HIS A 117 7.93 4.91 24.38
N LEU A 118 7.25 5.81 25.10
CA LEU A 118 6.42 6.85 24.50
C LEU A 118 7.28 7.96 23.91
N MET A 119 6.79 8.56 22.83
CA MET A 119 7.34 9.81 22.32
C MET A 119 7.25 10.89 23.43
N PRO A 120 8.32 11.65 23.70
CA PRO A 120 8.28 12.72 24.69
C PRO A 120 7.15 13.70 24.40
N PHE A 121 6.39 14.11 25.43
CA PHE A 121 5.27 15.04 25.27
C PHE A 121 5.65 16.34 24.54
N LYS A 122 6.88 16.82 24.76
CA LYS A 122 7.44 18.01 24.08
C LYS A 122 7.61 17.83 22.57
N GLU A 123 7.77 16.61 22.07
CA GLU A 123 7.83 16.31 20.64
C GLU A 123 6.41 16.11 20.08
N ILE A 124 5.50 15.52 20.87
CA ILE A 124 4.09 15.36 20.46
C ILE A 124 3.43 16.72 20.22
N ILE A 125 3.65 17.70 21.09
CA ILE A 125 2.99 19.00 20.97
C ILE A 125 3.41 19.76 19.70
N THR A 126 4.59 19.49 19.13
CA THR A 126 5.01 20.14 17.88
C THR A 126 4.29 19.60 16.65
N LEU A 127 3.50 18.53 16.79
CA LEU A 127 2.65 18.00 15.71
C LEU A 127 1.31 18.74 15.60
N ILE A 128 0.99 19.60 16.57
CA ILE A 128 -0.20 20.45 16.57
C ILE A 128 0.25 21.84 16.16
N ASP A 129 -0.27 22.35 15.04
CA ASP A 129 0.01 23.72 14.61
C ASP A 129 -0.46 24.72 15.68
N GLU A 130 0.35 25.74 15.95
CA GLU A 130 -0.06 26.89 16.75
C GLU A 130 -1.15 27.65 15.97
N LEU A 131 -2.34 27.79 16.57
CA LEU A 131 -3.46 28.55 16.01
C LEU A 131 -3.16 30.06 15.95
#